data_AF-A0A9E5TPL0-F1
#
_entry.id   AF-A0A9E5TPL0-F1
#
_cell.length_a   1.000
_cell.length_b   1.000
_cell.length_c   1.000
_cell.angle_alpha   90.00
_cell.angle_beta   90.00
_cell.angle_gamma   90.00
#
_symmetry.space_group_name_H-M   'P 1'
#
loop_
_entity.id
_entity.type
_entity.pdbx_description
1 polymer ?
#
loop_
_entity_poly.entity_id
_entity_poly.type
_entity_poly.pdbx_seq_one_letter_code
_entity_poly.pdbx_strand_id
1 'polypeptide(L)' 'METKAKTNIGSGIMKTGSRPIKVYVDQEGEYWLCDAEVDPRSGDFRSQGCVAHSDIHMAEGG' A
#
# COMPACT_ATOMS: atom_id res chain seq x y z
N MET A 1 -1.22 10.93 30.45
CA MET A 1 -0.61 11.43 29.19
C MET A 1 -0.27 10.20 28.35
N GLU A 2 -1.18 9.82 27.44
CA GLU A 2 -1.00 8.66 26.57
C GLU A 2 0.12 8.92 25.55
N THR A 3 1.13 8.07 25.57
CA THR A 3 2.30 8.17 24.69
C THR A 3 1.91 7.61 23.33
N LYS A 4 1.76 8.49 22.34
CA LYS A 4 1.44 8.16 20.94
C LYS A 4 2.44 7.10 20.43
N ALA A 5 1.99 5.87 20.24
CA ALA A 5 2.82 4.78 19.71
C ALA A 5 3.32 5.18 18.31
N LYS A 6 4.61 5.49 18.21
CA LYS A 6 5.27 5.68 16.91
C LYS A 6 5.28 4.33 16.23
N THR A 7 4.46 4.18 15.20
CA THR A 7 4.48 2.99 14.33
C THR A 7 5.81 3.03 13.57
N ASN A 8 6.79 2.27 14.07
CA ASN A 8 8.04 2.06 13.36
C ASN A 8 7.77 1.07 12.24
N ILE A 9 7.49 1.56 11.04
CA ILE A 9 7.45 0.74 9.84
C ILE A 9 8.89 0.26 9.62
N GLY A 10 9.11 -1.03 9.87
CA GLY A 10 10.41 -1.65 10.11
C GLY A 10 11.44 -1.42 9.00
N SER A 11 12.71 -1.51 9.39
CA SER A 11 13.88 -1.60 8.50
C SER A 11 13.71 -2.80 7.57
N GLY A 12 13.16 -2.55 6.38
CA GLY A 12 12.75 -3.59 5.45
C GLY A 12 13.92 -4.45 4.97
N ILE A 13 13.65 -5.76 4.84
CA ILE A 13 14.51 -6.67 4.07
C ILE A 13 14.50 -6.18 2.63
N MET A 14 15.60 -5.58 2.18
CA MET A 14 15.76 -5.12 0.80
C MET A 14 15.98 -6.35 -0.11
N LYS A 15 14.89 -6.99 -0.53
CA LYS A 15 14.94 -8.00 -1.59
C LYS A 15 15.24 -7.28 -2.90
N THR A 16 16.45 -7.46 -3.42
CA THR A 16 16.94 -6.84 -4.67
C THR A 16 16.12 -7.16 -5.93
N GLY A 17 15.18 -8.11 -5.84
CA GLY A 17 14.25 -8.47 -6.92
C GLY A 17 12.77 -8.23 -6.61
N SER A 18 12.41 -7.65 -5.47
CA SER A 18 11.01 -7.33 -5.16
C SER A 18 10.68 -5.93 -5.66
N ARG A 19 9.74 -5.84 -6.60
CA ARG A 19 9.20 -4.55 -7.07
C ARG A 19 8.73 -3.73 -5.86
N PRO A 20 9.26 -2.52 -5.62
CA PRO A 20 8.90 -1.73 -4.45
C PRO A 20 7.43 -1.31 -4.53
N ILE A 21 6.69 -1.54 -3.44
CA ILE A 21 5.26 -1.20 -3.33
C ILE A 21 5.11 0.12 -2.57
N LYS A 22 4.24 1.01 -3.07
CA LYS A 22 3.77 2.21 -2.39
C LYS A 22 2.29 2.06 -2.04
N VAL A 23 1.91 2.66 -0.92
CA VAL A 23 0.51 2.71 -0.48
C VAL A 23 0.01 4.14 -0.69
N TYR A 24 -1.13 4.27 -1.36
CA TYR A 24 -1.84 5.52 -1.54
C TYR A 24 -3.22 5.46 -0.88
N VAL A 25 -3.76 6.62 -0.53
CA VAL A 25 -5.13 6.76 -0.02
C VAL A 25 -5.85 7.71 -0.95
N ASP A 26 -6.99 7.29 -1.48
CA ASP A 26 -7.81 8.15 -2.34
C ASP A 26 -8.68 9.12 -1.53
N GLN A 27 -9.54 9.87 -2.23
CA GLN A 27 -10.40 10.87 -1.61
C GLN A 27 -11.56 10.26 -0.80
N GLU A 28 -11.90 8.99 -1.05
CA GLU A 28 -12.93 8.25 -0.32
C GLU A 28 -12.35 7.54 0.92
N GLY A 29 -11.02 7.56 1.06
CA GLY A 29 -10.31 6.91 2.17
C GLY A 29 -9.91 5.46 1.88
N GLU A 30 -10.05 4.99 0.65
CA GLU A 30 -9.65 3.63 0.26
C GLU A 30 -8.14 3.54 0.08
N TYR A 31 -7.56 2.44 0.55
CA TYR A 31 -6.14 2.17 0.46
C TYR A 31 -5.80 1.43 -0.83
N TRP A 32 -4.81 1.93 -1.54
CA TRP A 32 -4.35 1.38 -2.82
C TRP A 32 -2.91 0.92 -2.71
N LEU A 33 -2.65 -0.32 -3.12
CA LEU A 33 -1.32 -0.90 -3.21
C LEU A 33 -0.85 -0.81 -4.66
N CYS A 34 0.19 -0.01 -4.88
CA CYS A 34 0.70 0.31 -6.20
C CYS A 34 2.19 -0.02 -6.30
N ASP A 35 2.69 -0.22 -7.50
CA ASP A 35 4.13 -0.15 -7.74
C ASP A 35 4.66 1.27 -7.46
N ALA A 36 5.94 1.38 -7.09
CA ALA A 36 6.57 2.66 -6.80
C ALA A 36 6.57 3.66 -7.97
N GLU A 37 6.43 3.20 -9.21
CA GLU A 37 6.45 4.03 -10.42
C GLU A 37 5.09 4.65 -10.79
N VAL A 38 4.01 4.30 -10.08
CA VAL A 38 2.65 4.84 -10.31
C VAL A 38 2.58 6.33 -9.98
N ASP A 39 1.94 7.12 -10.84
CA ASP A 39 1.65 8.54 -10.59
C ASP A 39 0.39 8.67 -9.72
N PRO A 40 0.50 9.15 -8.48
CA PRO A 40 -0.64 9.31 -7.59
C PRO A 40 -1.54 10.50 -7.92
N ARG A 41 -1.15 11.36 -8.85
CA ARG A 41 -1.90 12.58 -9.20
C ARG A 41 -3.06 12.32 -10.16
N SER A 42 -3.05 11.20 -10.87
CA SER A 42 -4.11 10.86 -11.82
C SER A 42 -5.44 10.50 -11.13
N GLY A 43 -5.39 10.02 -9.88
CA GLY A 43 -6.56 9.52 -9.15
C GLY A 43 -7.14 8.21 -9.69
N ASP A 44 -6.62 7.69 -10.81
CA ASP A 44 -7.03 6.43 -11.41
C ASP A 44 -5.98 5.36 -11.10
N PHE A 45 -6.08 4.79 -9.90
CA PHE A 45 -5.16 3.76 -9.42
C PHE A 45 -5.40 2.41 -10.11
N ARG A 46 -6.65 2.11 -10.49
CA ARG A 46 -7.02 0.82 -11.08
C ARG A 46 -6.46 0.66 -12.49
N SER A 47 -6.49 1.70 -13.32
CA SER A 47 -5.88 1.65 -14.66
C SER A 47 -4.35 1.56 -14.64
N GLN A 48 -3.73 1.99 -13.54
CA GLN A 48 -2.28 1.88 -13.31
C GLN A 48 -1.85 0.54 -12.71
N GLY A 49 -2.78 -0.43 -12.62
CA GLY A 49 -2.49 -1.77 -12.12
C GLY A 49 -2.31 -1.84 -10.60
N CYS A 50 -2.80 -0.84 -9.87
CA CYS A 50 -2.89 -0.91 -8.42
C CYS A 50 -4.05 -1.81 -7.99
N VAL A 51 -3.92 -2.39 -6.79
CA VAL A 51 -4.94 -3.22 -6.17
C VAL A 51 -5.53 -2.47 -4.99
N ALA A 52 -6.85 -2.40 -4.93
CA ALA A 52 -7.55 -1.84 -3.77
C ALA A 52 -7.39 -2.80 -2.58
N HIS A 53 -7.19 -2.27 -1.39
CA HIS A 53 -7.07 -3.08 -0.17
C HIS A 53 -8.33 -3.92 0.06
N SER A 54 -9.51 -3.38 -0.24
CA SER A 54 -10.79 -4.10 -0.21
C SER A 54 -10.85 -5.33 -1.12
N ASP A 55 -10.09 -5.36 -2.21
CA ASP A 55 -10.00 -6.51 -3.14
C ASP A 55 -9.06 -7.62 -2.60
N ILE A 56 -8.27 -7.34 -1.56
CA ILE A 56 -7.38 -8.33 -0.96
C ILE A 56 -8.15 -9.12 0.08
N HIS A 57 -8.66 -10.26 -0.37
CA HIS A 57 -9.04 -11.34 0.53
C HIS A 57 -7.75 -12.02 1.02
N MET A 58 -7.24 -11.62 2.18
CA MET A 58 -6.25 -12.43 2.88
C MET A 58 -6.91 -13.79 3.16
N ALA A 59 -6.46 -14.84 2.48
CA ALA A 59 -6.92 -16.18 2.78
C ALA A 59 -6.60 -16.47 4.25
N GLU A 60 -7.63 -16.68 5.06
CA GLU A 60 -7.46 -17.29 6.38
C GLU A 60 -6.85 -18.68 6.12
N GLY A 61 -5.57 -18.83 6.47
CA GLY A 61 -4.84 -20.07 6.22
C GLY A 61 -5.58 -21.26 6.84
N GLY A 62 -5.91 -22.24 5.99
CA GLY A 62 -6.35 -23.56 6.42
C GLY A 62 -5.19 -24.45 6.85
#